data_AF-A0A1F5WDE4-F1
#
_entry.id   AF-A0A1F5WDE4-F1
#
_cell.length_a   1.000
_cell.length_b   1.000
_cell.length_c   1.000
_cell.angle_alpha   90.00
_cell.angle_beta   90.00
_cell.angle_gamma   90.00
#
_symmetry.space_group_name_H-M   'P 1'
#
loop_
_entity.id
_entity.type
_entity.pdbx_description
1 polymer ?
#
loop_
_entity_poly.entity_id
_entity_poly.type
_entity_poly.pdbx_seq_one_letter_code
_entity_poly.pdbx_strand_id
1 'polypeptide(L)'
;MKNKLIYGFLAIFIVGLLSLSFVSAENAAPAADLQALVQQLQNQIKELQDQLAKLKTEVQEAKEELKLTKNLRKGLSDDEVKGLQKFLSQYQEIYPEGLITGFYGSLTEKAVKKFQEKFDIPATGLVGPLTREKINESLAREEKEEKIVICHVPLGSPALKHTLTIGKLALEAHLAHGDAIGACPAEPTPAPTPCTESWSCGGWSSCINSAQTRTCADANNCGTTNSKPPLNQSCTPTPVSTPKGTDLEISNLYPAHNYAGQSNNFIAGIMNRGSTVIPKGFVIKFYINNAYIGEYAHPVDLLPGWGGGFGINYTFINPGIYEVKAVVDGNNAVAELSEDNNTIIAKLNIITPSSSLPDLQVTGLSMMHIYANQPNTIIASIKNVGLGTAGSFTAKLYVDGGYVGEETRPGTTSPGSSVGMATKYTFTTVGPHELKVIVDSNSAVVEESEENNVMVRTTYLQ
;
A
#
# COMPACT_ATOMS: atom_id res chain seq x y z
N MET A 1 -15.90 -39.37 -14.93
CA MET A 1 -15.55 -40.02 -13.65
C MET A 1 -14.56 -39.15 -12.92
N LYS A 2 -14.86 -38.85 -11.65
CA LYS A 2 -13.99 -38.26 -10.61
C LYS A 2 -13.50 -36.82 -10.83
N ASN A 3 -14.42 -35.89 -10.53
CA ASN A 3 -14.10 -34.56 -10.01
C ASN A 3 -13.36 -34.67 -8.67
N LYS A 4 -12.25 -33.95 -8.53
CA LYS A 4 -11.74 -33.43 -7.25
C LYS A 4 -11.26 -31.99 -7.49
N LEU A 5 -12.12 -31.01 -7.21
CA LEU A 5 -11.75 -29.64 -6.83
C LEU A 5 -12.50 -29.40 -5.50
N ILE A 6 -11.84 -29.47 -4.35
CA ILE A 6 -10.96 -28.45 -3.75
C ILE A 6 -11.78 -27.20 -3.39
N TYR A 7 -12.34 -27.24 -2.19
CA TYR A 7 -12.66 -26.09 -1.37
C TYR A 7 -11.35 -25.49 -0.85
N GLY A 8 -11.17 -24.18 -0.97
CA GLY A 8 -10.03 -23.50 -0.35
C GLY A 8 -10.22 -21.99 -0.36
N PHE A 9 -10.75 -21.44 0.72
CA PHE A 9 -10.44 -20.11 1.27
C PHE A 9 -11.31 -19.87 2.52
N LEU A 10 -10.88 -20.38 3.68
CA LEU A 10 -10.92 -19.70 4.99
C LEU A 10 -10.35 -20.62 6.08
N ALA A 11 -9.04 -20.56 6.31
CA ALA A 11 -8.40 -20.97 7.55
C ALA A 11 -6.96 -20.44 7.56
N ILE A 12 -6.77 -19.23 8.08
CA ILE A 12 -5.47 -18.81 8.59
C ILE A 12 -5.29 -19.57 9.90
N PHE A 13 -4.56 -20.68 9.86
CA PHE A 13 -4.09 -21.39 11.04
C PHE A 13 -2.57 -21.28 11.06
N ILE A 14 -2.06 -20.23 11.72
CA ILE A 14 -0.67 -20.16 12.15
C ILE A 14 -0.54 -21.15 13.30
N VAL A 15 -0.03 -22.35 13.02
CA VAL A 15 0.57 -23.23 14.04
C VAL A 15 1.96 -23.60 13.52
N GLY A 16 2.88 -22.65 13.66
CA GLY A 16 4.30 -22.93 13.73
C GLY A 16 4.63 -23.24 15.18
N LEU A 17 4.74 -24.53 15.50
CA LEU A 17 5.20 -25.05 16.78
C LEU A 17 6.65 -24.55 17.02
N LEU A 18 6.84 -23.52 17.85
CA LEU A 18 8.16 -23.26 18.43
C LEU A 18 8.40 -24.29 19.53
N SER A 19 9.33 -25.21 19.31
CA SER A 19 9.91 -26.04 20.36
C SER A 19 10.70 -25.14 21.33
N LEU A 20 10.13 -24.85 22.50
CA LEU A 20 10.85 -24.21 23.60
C LEU A 20 11.73 -25.26 24.31
N SER A 21 13.03 -25.19 24.06
CA SER A 21 14.03 -25.77 24.96
C SER A 21 14.16 -24.84 26.16
N PHE A 22 13.81 -25.33 27.35
CA PHE A 22 13.98 -24.60 28.61
C PHE A 22 15.47 -24.51 28.96
N VAL A 23 16.05 -23.31 28.82
CA VAL A 23 17.25 -22.94 29.59
C VAL A 23 16.75 -22.37 30.91
N SER A 24 17.12 -23.02 32.01
CA SER A 24 16.87 -22.48 33.34
C SER A 24 17.85 -21.33 33.58
N ALA A 25 17.34 -20.12 33.81
CA ALA A 25 18.11 -19.03 34.37
C ALA A 25 17.36 -18.49 35.59
N GLU A 26 18.00 -18.65 36.72
CA GLU A 26 17.60 -18.20 38.04
C GLU A 26 17.77 -16.67 38.14
N ASN A 27 16.85 -16.03 38.88
CA ASN A 27 16.92 -14.72 39.55
C ASN A 27 16.14 -13.50 38.96
N ALA A 28 15.24 -13.02 39.83
CA ALA A 28 14.67 -11.67 39.97
C ALA A 28 13.99 -11.03 38.75
N ALA A 29 12.67 -11.18 38.63
CA ALA A 29 11.85 -10.46 37.66
C ALA A 29 11.77 -8.95 38.00
N PRO A 30 12.21 -8.03 37.13
CA PRO A 30 12.07 -6.60 37.34
C PRO A 30 10.79 -6.08 36.65
N ALA A 31 10.23 -4.98 37.16
CA ALA A 31 9.06 -4.27 36.61
C ALA A 31 9.16 -3.88 35.11
N ALA A 32 10.33 -4.06 34.49
CA ALA A 32 10.58 -3.86 33.06
C ALA A 32 9.81 -4.87 32.18
N ASP A 33 9.57 -6.09 32.65
CA ASP A 33 8.93 -7.15 31.86
C ASP A 33 7.42 -6.87 31.65
N LEU A 34 6.77 -6.25 32.64
CA LEU A 34 5.36 -5.87 32.55
C LEU A 34 5.16 -4.63 31.65
N GLN A 35 6.10 -3.68 31.67
CA GLN A 35 6.07 -2.53 30.76
C GLN A 35 6.32 -2.95 29.30
N ALA A 36 7.22 -3.91 29.07
CA ALA A 36 7.43 -4.50 27.74
C ALA A 36 6.15 -5.17 27.21
N LEU A 37 5.44 -5.92 28.07
CA LEU A 37 4.18 -6.55 27.70
C LEU A 37 3.07 -5.53 27.41
N VAL A 38 2.97 -4.45 28.19
CA VAL A 38 2.01 -3.36 27.94
C VAL A 38 2.31 -2.67 26.61
N GLN A 39 3.58 -2.41 26.30
CA GLN A 39 3.97 -1.81 25.02
C GLN A 39 3.65 -2.74 23.84
N GLN A 40 3.88 -4.04 24.00
CA GLN A 40 3.52 -5.04 22.99
C GLN A 40 2.00 -5.08 22.74
N LEU A 41 1.19 -5.08 23.80
CA LEU A 41 -0.27 -5.04 23.69
C LEU A 41 -0.76 -3.74 23.05
N GLN A 42 -0.14 -2.60 23.36
CA GLN A 42 -0.46 -1.31 22.72
C GLN A 42 -0.15 -1.32 21.22
N ASN A 43 0.97 -1.90 20.81
CA ASN A 43 1.31 -2.04 19.39
C ASN A 43 0.33 -2.96 18.67
N GLN A 44 -0.10 -4.05 19.31
CA GLN A 44 -1.13 -4.95 18.76
C GLN A 44 -2.49 -4.26 18.62
N ILE A 45 -2.90 -3.45 19.60
CA ILE A 45 -4.15 -2.66 19.52
C ILE A 45 -4.09 -1.66 18.36
N LYS A 46 -2.95 -1.00 18.17
CA LYS A 46 -2.75 -0.05 17.06
C LYS A 46 -2.87 -0.75 15.71
N GLU A 47 -2.19 -1.87 15.54
CA GLU A 47 -2.26 -2.67 14.31
C GLU A 47 -3.71 -3.13 14.02
N LEU A 48 -4.42 -3.61 15.03
CA LEU A 48 -5.83 -4.00 14.88
C LEU A 48 -6.74 -2.81 14.55
N GLN A 49 -6.46 -1.62 15.08
CA GLN A 49 -7.19 -0.40 14.76
C GLN A 49 -6.94 0.05 13.31
N ASP A 50 -5.70 -0.04 12.84
CA ASP A 50 -5.32 0.31 11.46
C ASP A 50 -5.95 -0.69 10.47
N GLN A 51 -5.97 -1.98 10.80
CA GLN A 51 -6.68 -3.01 10.02
C GLN A 51 -8.20 -2.74 9.96
N LEU A 52 -8.81 -2.33 11.08
CA LEU A 52 -10.23 -1.96 11.14
C LEU A 52 -10.55 -0.73 10.31
N ALA A 53 -9.65 0.26 10.27
CA ALA A 53 -9.81 1.45 9.45
C ALA A 53 -9.74 1.11 7.96
N LYS A 54 -8.75 0.31 7.56
CA LYS A 54 -8.59 -0.16 6.17
C LYS A 54 -9.81 -0.96 5.70
N LEU A 55 -10.25 -1.93 6.51
CA LEU A 55 -11.39 -2.78 6.16
C LEU A 55 -12.69 -1.95 6.06
N LYS A 56 -12.88 -0.92 6.89
CA LYS A 56 -14.02 -0.01 6.77
C LYS A 56 -14.00 0.78 5.46
N THR A 57 -12.84 1.27 5.03
CA THR A 57 -12.69 1.97 3.76
C THR A 57 -12.99 1.04 2.58
N GLU A 58 -12.44 -0.18 2.59
CA GLU A 58 -12.71 -1.18 1.54
C GLU A 58 -14.20 -1.58 1.49
N VAL A 59 -14.87 -1.68 2.65
CA VAL A 59 -16.33 -1.92 2.71
C VAL A 59 -17.11 -0.74 2.15
N GLN A 60 -16.68 0.50 2.42
CA GLN A 60 -17.34 1.70 1.89
C GLN A 60 -17.18 1.80 0.37
N GLU A 61 -15.99 1.54 -0.16
CA GLU A 61 -15.71 1.54 -1.60
C GLU A 61 -16.49 0.42 -2.33
N ALA A 62 -16.53 -0.78 -1.75
CA ALA A 62 -17.34 -1.90 -2.29
C ALA A 62 -18.86 -1.66 -2.20
N LYS A 63 -19.32 -0.73 -1.36
CA LYS A 63 -20.73 -0.35 -1.21
C LYS A 63 -21.16 0.69 -2.25
N GLU A 64 -20.28 1.63 -2.59
CA GLU A 64 -20.49 2.59 -3.69
C GLU A 64 -20.56 1.88 -5.05
N GLU A 65 -19.77 0.81 -5.25
CA GLU A 65 -19.84 -0.04 -6.46
C GLU A 65 -21.14 -0.88 -6.57
N LEU A 66 -21.90 -1.04 -5.48
CA LEU A 66 -23.10 -1.89 -5.45
C LEU A 66 -24.39 -1.16 -5.87
N LYS A 67 -24.31 0.12 -6.21
CA LYS A 67 -25.49 0.91 -6.59
C LYS A 67 -25.98 0.49 -7.97
N LEU A 68 -27.20 -0.02 -8.02
CA LEU A 68 -27.85 -0.35 -9.30
C LEU A 68 -28.24 0.97 -9.99
N THR A 69 -27.87 1.13 -11.26
CA THR A 69 -28.12 2.35 -12.04
C THR A 69 -28.95 2.11 -13.30
N LYS A 70 -28.87 0.92 -13.90
CA LYS A 70 -29.61 0.56 -15.12
C LYS A 70 -30.69 -0.49 -14.85
N ASN A 71 -31.53 -0.76 -15.85
CA ASN A 71 -32.57 -1.78 -15.75
C ASN A 71 -31.98 -3.16 -16.03
N LEU A 72 -32.20 -4.12 -15.14
CA LEU A 72 -31.65 -5.48 -15.27
C LEU A 72 -32.75 -6.49 -15.61
N ARG A 73 -32.47 -7.37 -16.57
CA ARG A 73 -33.40 -8.40 -17.07
C ARG A 73 -32.68 -9.68 -17.42
N LYS A 74 -33.44 -10.76 -17.54
CA LYS A 74 -32.94 -12.06 -17.99
C LYS A 74 -32.13 -11.96 -19.29
N GLY A 75 -30.98 -12.63 -19.31
CA GLY A 75 -30.06 -12.66 -20.45
C GLY A 75 -28.95 -11.61 -20.41
N LEU A 76 -28.96 -10.68 -19.45
CA LEU A 76 -27.85 -9.74 -19.26
C LEU A 76 -26.71 -10.37 -18.45
N SER A 77 -25.47 -10.01 -18.79
CA SER A 77 -24.26 -10.33 -18.03
C SER A 77 -23.47 -9.05 -17.78
N ASP A 78 -23.33 -8.63 -16.53
CA ASP A 78 -22.52 -7.47 -16.15
C ASP A 78 -22.30 -7.41 -14.62
N ASP A 79 -21.52 -6.41 -14.17
CA ASP A 79 -21.19 -6.21 -12.76
C ASP A 79 -22.39 -5.74 -11.91
N GLU A 80 -23.38 -5.05 -12.50
CA GLU A 80 -24.61 -4.68 -11.77
C GLU A 80 -25.51 -5.92 -11.52
N VAL A 81 -25.51 -6.90 -12.42
CA VAL A 81 -26.14 -8.21 -12.18
C VAL A 81 -25.42 -8.95 -11.06
N LYS A 82 -24.09 -8.86 -10.99
CA LYS A 82 -23.30 -9.42 -9.90
C LYS A 82 -23.67 -8.75 -8.57
N GLY A 83 -23.82 -7.43 -8.59
CA GLY A 83 -24.28 -6.64 -7.44
C GLY A 83 -25.69 -7.01 -6.98
N LEU A 84 -26.63 -7.12 -7.91
CA LEU A 84 -27.99 -7.58 -7.65
C LEU A 84 -27.99 -8.98 -7.00
N GLN A 85 -27.23 -9.93 -7.53
CA GLN A 85 -27.15 -11.29 -7.01
C GLN A 85 -26.55 -11.33 -5.60
N LYS A 86 -25.52 -10.52 -5.35
CA LYS A 86 -24.93 -10.35 -4.02
C LYS A 86 -25.95 -9.81 -3.02
N PHE A 87 -26.72 -8.78 -3.39
CA PHE A 87 -27.79 -8.25 -2.55
C PHE A 87 -28.86 -9.32 -2.26
N LEU A 88 -29.37 -9.99 -3.30
CA LEU A 88 -30.41 -11.01 -3.14
C LEU A 88 -29.93 -12.22 -2.33
N SER A 89 -28.64 -12.56 -2.38
CA SER A 89 -28.04 -13.68 -1.63
C SER A 89 -28.14 -13.50 -0.11
N GLN A 90 -28.33 -12.28 0.38
CA GLN A 90 -28.56 -12.00 1.81
C GLN A 90 -29.90 -12.54 2.29
N TYR A 91 -30.85 -12.77 1.38
CA TYR A 91 -32.19 -13.24 1.68
C TYR A 91 -32.34 -14.69 1.24
N GLN A 92 -31.91 -15.63 2.09
CA GLN A 92 -31.92 -17.06 1.77
C GLN A 92 -33.31 -17.61 1.42
N GLU A 93 -34.40 -17.01 1.92
CA GLU A 93 -35.79 -17.35 1.54
C GLU A 93 -36.16 -16.91 0.10
N ILE A 94 -35.53 -15.83 -0.37
CA ILE A 94 -35.77 -15.22 -1.68
C ILE A 94 -34.86 -15.86 -2.72
N TYR A 95 -33.56 -15.98 -2.42
CA TYR A 95 -32.54 -16.52 -3.31
C TYR A 95 -31.69 -17.60 -2.63
N PRO A 96 -32.26 -18.79 -2.37
CA PRO A 96 -31.58 -19.86 -1.64
C PRO A 96 -30.35 -20.39 -2.37
N GLU A 97 -30.29 -20.25 -3.69
CA GLU A 97 -29.17 -20.70 -4.49
C GLU A 97 -27.92 -19.82 -4.28
N GLY A 98 -28.10 -18.54 -3.92
CA GLY A 98 -27.01 -17.63 -3.55
C GLY A 98 -25.91 -17.44 -4.60
N LEU A 99 -26.17 -17.79 -5.87
CA LEU A 99 -25.14 -17.77 -6.92
C LEU A 99 -24.86 -16.35 -7.42
N ILE A 100 -23.61 -15.91 -7.31
CA ILE A 100 -23.13 -14.59 -7.77
C ILE A 100 -22.26 -14.79 -9.01
N THR A 101 -22.92 -15.02 -10.14
CA THR A 101 -22.27 -15.36 -11.43
C THR A 101 -22.05 -14.15 -12.33
N GLY A 102 -22.74 -13.03 -12.05
CA GLY A 102 -22.79 -11.88 -12.96
C GLY A 102 -23.71 -12.10 -14.16
N PHE A 103 -24.36 -13.25 -14.30
CA PHE A 103 -25.33 -13.54 -15.37
C PHE A 103 -26.76 -13.64 -14.84
N TYR A 104 -27.68 -12.88 -15.45
CA TYR A 104 -29.08 -12.83 -15.06
C TYR A 104 -29.82 -14.00 -15.71
N GLY A 105 -29.77 -15.16 -15.05
CA GLY A 105 -30.45 -16.39 -15.45
C GLY A 105 -31.88 -16.52 -14.91
N SER A 106 -32.48 -17.70 -15.10
CA SER A 106 -33.81 -18.03 -14.59
C SER A 106 -33.92 -18.01 -13.06
N LEU A 107 -32.84 -18.38 -12.35
CA LEU A 107 -32.79 -18.36 -10.89
C LEU A 107 -32.81 -16.93 -10.33
N THR A 108 -32.02 -16.05 -10.94
CA THR A 108 -32.01 -14.61 -10.58
C THR A 108 -33.36 -13.96 -10.89
N GLU A 109 -33.98 -14.29 -12.02
CA GLU A 109 -35.33 -13.82 -12.37
C GLU A 109 -36.37 -14.24 -11.33
N LYS A 110 -36.33 -15.51 -10.90
CA LYS A 110 -37.23 -16.04 -9.87
C LYS A 110 -37.01 -15.34 -8.52
N ALA A 111 -35.76 -15.10 -8.15
CA ALA A 111 -35.42 -14.37 -6.94
C ALA A 111 -35.91 -12.91 -6.99
N VAL A 112 -35.77 -12.23 -8.13
CA VAL A 112 -36.29 -10.86 -8.30
C VAL A 112 -37.81 -10.82 -8.23
N LYS A 113 -38.53 -11.79 -8.81
CA LYS A 113 -40.00 -11.86 -8.67
C LYS A 113 -40.43 -12.02 -7.22
N LYS A 114 -39.80 -12.93 -6.47
CA LYS A 114 -40.05 -13.11 -5.03
C LYS A 114 -39.72 -11.85 -4.23
N PHE A 115 -38.63 -11.17 -4.55
CA PHE A 115 -38.27 -9.90 -3.92
C PHE A 115 -39.35 -8.84 -4.20
N GLN A 116 -39.78 -8.71 -5.46
CA GLN A 116 -40.84 -7.78 -5.85
C GLN A 116 -42.15 -8.08 -5.11
N GLU A 117 -42.56 -9.34 -5.04
CA GLU A 117 -43.74 -9.78 -4.26
C GLU A 117 -43.62 -9.41 -2.78
N LYS A 118 -42.45 -9.64 -2.16
CA LYS A 118 -42.21 -9.34 -0.74
C LYS A 118 -42.32 -7.85 -0.41
N PHE A 119 -42.03 -6.98 -1.38
CA PHE A 119 -42.03 -5.53 -1.20
C PHE A 119 -43.18 -4.83 -1.93
N ASP A 120 -44.25 -5.57 -2.28
CA ASP A 120 -45.45 -5.07 -2.95
C ASP A 120 -45.17 -4.34 -4.28
N ILE A 121 -44.13 -4.77 -5.00
CA ILE A 121 -43.77 -4.31 -6.35
C ILE A 121 -44.33 -5.31 -7.37
N PRO A 122 -44.81 -4.88 -8.55
CA PRO A 122 -45.22 -5.81 -9.60
C PRO A 122 -44.14 -6.85 -9.93
N ALA A 123 -44.47 -8.13 -9.74
CA ALA A 123 -43.59 -9.30 -9.85
C ALA A 123 -43.23 -9.66 -11.31
N THR A 124 -42.72 -8.70 -12.05
CA THR A 124 -42.39 -8.81 -13.47
C THR A 124 -41.11 -9.58 -13.73
N GLY A 125 -40.22 -9.68 -12.74
CA GLY A 125 -38.86 -10.21 -12.90
C GLY A 125 -37.92 -9.26 -13.65
N LEU A 126 -38.38 -8.04 -13.96
CA LEU A 126 -37.55 -6.95 -14.49
C LEU A 126 -37.14 -6.04 -13.33
N VAL A 127 -35.84 -5.81 -13.15
CA VAL A 127 -35.35 -4.79 -12.21
C VAL A 127 -35.47 -3.43 -12.91
N GLY A 128 -36.67 -2.87 -12.87
CA GLY A 128 -36.97 -1.52 -13.35
C GLY A 128 -36.74 -0.45 -12.28
N PRO A 129 -37.11 0.82 -12.54
CA PRO A 129 -36.89 1.94 -11.63
C PRO A 129 -37.42 1.70 -10.21
N LEU A 130 -38.64 1.17 -10.06
CA LEU A 130 -39.25 0.90 -8.73
C LEU A 130 -38.49 -0.17 -7.94
N THR A 131 -38.10 -1.26 -8.59
CA THR A 131 -37.32 -2.33 -7.95
C THR A 131 -35.93 -1.84 -7.59
N ARG A 132 -35.31 -1.06 -8.47
CA ARG A 132 -33.98 -0.47 -8.25
C ARG A 132 -33.97 0.52 -7.10
N GLU A 133 -34.97 1.40 -7.03
CA GLU A 133 -35.14 2.33 -5.92
C GLU A 133 -35.25 1.57 -4.60
N LYS A 134 -36.05 0.49 -4.55
CA LYS A 134 -36.19 -0.29 -3.32
C LYS A 134 -34.92 -1.02 -2.90
N ILE A 135 -34.18 -1.56 -3.85
CA ILE A 135 -32.89 -2.23 -3.59
C ILE A 135 -31.86 -1.21 -3.09
N ASN A 136 -31.72 -0.08 -3.78
CA ASN A 136 -30.81 0.99 -3.38
C ASN A 136 -31.19 1.59 -2.01
N GLU A 137 -32.49 1.72 -1.69
CA GLU A 137 -32.97 2.11 -0.36
C GLU A 137 -32.56 1.06 0.70
N SER A 138 -32.69 -0.23 0.39
CA SER A 138 -32.32 -1.33 1.29
C SER A 138 -30.81 -1.37 1.55
N LEU A 139 -30.00 -1.10 0.54
CA LEU A 139 -28.54 -0.94 0.66
C LEU A 139 -28.14 0.28 1.50
N ALA A 140 -28.91 1.37 1.41
CA ALA A 140 -28.69 2.58 2.21
C ALA A 140 -29.23 2.47 3.65
N ARG A 141 -30.15 1.54 3.93
CA ARG A 141 -30.79 1.39 5.25
C ARG A 141 -29.85 0.88 6.34
N GLU A 142 -28.78 0.16 5.98
CA GLU A 142 -27.72 -0.22 6.92
C GLU A 142 -26.98 0.99 7.53
N GLU A 143 -27.06 2.18 6.91
CA GLU A 143 -26.50 3.44 7.46
C GLU A 143 -27.49 4.24 8.31
N LYS A 144 -28.78 3.86 8.31
CA LYS A 144 -29.86 4.56 9.03
C LYS A 144 -30.43 3.75 10.19
N GLU A 145 -29.66 2.84 10.78
CA GLU A 145 -30.01 2.39 12.13
C GLU A 145 -29.88 3.60 13.06
N GLU A 146 -31.02 4.13 13.51
CA GLU A 146 -31.06 5.22 14.47
C GLU A 146 -30.33 4.74 15.73
N LYS A 147 -29.15 5.32 16.00
CA LYS A 147 -28.34 4.95 17.15
C LYS A 147 -28.83 5.75 18.35
N ILE A 148 -29.03 5.06 19.47
CA ILE A 148 -29.44 5.67 20.73
C ILE A 148 -28.37 5.44 21.79
N VAL A 149 -28.12 6.47 22.59
CA VAL A 149 -27.23 6.42 23.75
C VAL A 149 -28.02 5.93 24.95
N ILE A 150 -27.49 4.94 25.66
CA ILE A 150 -28.07 4.41 26.89
C ILE A 150 -27.02 4.37 28.01
N CYS A 151 -27.48 4.38 29.26
CA CYS A 151 -26.71 4.07 30.44
C CYS A 151 -26.95 2.59 30.76
N HIS A 152 -25.94 1.78 30.47
CA HIS A 152 -25.99 0.34 30.73
C HIS A 152 -25.61 0.05 32.18
N VAL A 153 -26.41 -0.76 32.87
CA VAL A 153 -26.22 -1.11 34.28
C VAL A 153 -26.11 -2.64 34.40
N PRO A 154 -24.87 -3.19 34.50
CA PRO A 154 -24.67 -4.64 34.58
C PRO A 154 -25.35 -5.26 35.80
N LEU A 155 -26.07 -6.37 35.59
CA LEU A 155 -26.71 -7.14 36.67
C LEU A 155 -25.66 -7.63 37.67
N GLY A 156 -25.84 -7.27 38.95
CA GLY A 156 -24.90 -7.61 40.02
C GLY A 156 -23.73 -6.63 40.20
N SER A 157 -23.61 -5.58 39.38
CA SER A 157 -22.61 -4.52 39.58
C SER A 157 -23.10 -3.12 39.14
N PRO A 158 -24.08 -2.52 39.85
CA PRO A 158 -24.67 -1.23 39.47
C PRO A 158 -23.68 -0.05 39.48
N ALA A 159 -22.57 -0.17 40.23
CA ALA A 159 -21.52 0.83 40.30
C ALA A 159 -20.65 0.89 39.02
N LEU A 160 -20.69 -0.14 38.17
CA LEU A 160 -19.95 -0.19 36.89
C LEU A 160 -20.79 0.30 35.71
N LYS A 161 -21.82 1.11 35.99
CA LYS A 161 -22.65 1.72 34.95
C LYS A 161 -21.79 2.49 33.95
N HIS A 162 -22.04 2.29 32.67
CA HIS A 162 -21.29 2.98 31.62
C HIS A 162 -22.19 3.31 30.42
N THR A 163 -21.81 4.36 29.71
CA THR A 163 -22.56 4.85 28.56
C THR A 163 -22.25 4.02 27.33
N LEU A 164 -23.27 3.45 26.68
CA LEU A 164 -23.18 2.69 25.43
C LEU A 164 -23.99 3.36 24.32
N THR A 165 -23.57 3.17 23.07
CA THR A 165 -24.35 3.55 21.88
C THR A 165 -24.80 2.27 21.18
N ILE A 166 -26.11 2.05 21.13
CA ILE A 166 -26.72 0.84 20.55
C ILE A 166 -27.66 1.21 19.39
N GLY A 167 -28.03 0.23 18.58
CA GLY A 167 -29.12 0.37 17.62
C GLY A 167 -30.48 0.49 18.32
N LYS A 168 -31.37 1.37 17.83
CA LYS A 168 -32.71 1.59 18.43
C LYS A 168 -33.57 0.32 18.52
N LEU A 169 -33.36 -0.66 17.64
CA LEU A 169 -34.04 -1.96 17.71
C LEU A 169 -33.66 -2.77 18.96
N ALA A 170 -32.49 -2.54 19.53
CA ALA A 170 -32.03 -3.20 20.76
C ALA A 170 -32.48 -2.48 22.04
N LEU A 171 -33.09 -1.29 21.93
CA LEU A 171 -33.45 -0.45 23.07
C LEU A 171 -34.44 -1.13 24.03
N GLU A 172 -35.49 -1.74 23.48
CA GLU A 172 -36.53 -2.44 24.26
C GLU A 172 -35.92 -3.53 25.16
N ALA A 173 -34.96 -4.31 24.64
CA ALA A 173 -34.30 -5.36 25.39
C ALA A 173 -33.41 -4.81 26.53
N HIS A 174 -32.71 -3.69 26.29
CA HIS A 174 -31.87 -3.06 27.31
C HIS A 174 -32.72 -2.41 28.42
N LEU A 175 -33.80 -1.72 28.05
CA LEU A 175 -34.76 -1.17 29.01
C LEU A 175 -35.40 -2.26 29.88
N ALA A 176 -35.71 -3.42 29.31
CA ALA A 176 -36.28 -4.55 30.04
C ALA A 176 -35.34 -5.13 31.11
N HIS A 177 -34.03 -4.89 31.01
CA HIS A 177 -33.01 -5.43 31.92
C HIS A 177 -32.37 -4.37 32.84
N GLY A 178 -32.95 -3.16 32.91
CA GLY A 178 -32.60 -2.14 33.91
C GLY A 178 -31.73 -0.98 33.40
N ASP A 179 -31.53 -0.88 32.09
CA ASP A 179 -30.80 0.23 31.48
C ASP A 179 -31.69 1.47 31.32
N ALA A 180 -31.08 2.65 31.20
CA ALA A 180 -31.79 3.91 31.03
C ALA A 180 -31.40 4.59 29.71
N ILE A 181 -32.34 5.31 29.09
CA ILE A 181 -32.05 6.16 27.92
C ILE A 181 -31.22 7.37 28.37
N GLY A 182 -30.17 7.68 27.61
CA GLY A 182 -29.25 8.79 27.87
C GLY A 182 -27.92 8.33 28.48
N ALA A 183 -26.94 9.24 28.54
CA ALA A 183 -25.67 8.94 29.20
C ALA A 183 -25.85 8.72 30.70
N CYS A 184 -24.97 7.92 31.32
CA CYS A 184 -25.02 7.73 32.77
C CYS A 184 -24.82 9.07 33.50
N PRO A 185 -25.65 9.41 34.50
CA PRO A 185 -25.50 10.65 35.25
C PRO A 185 -24.17 10.64 36.00
N ALA A 186 -23.34 11.66 35.73
CA ALA A 186 -22.17 11.97 36.51
C ALA A 186 -22.62 12.33 37.94
N GLU A 187 -21.89 11.85 38.95
CA GLU A 187 -22.20 12.15 40.36
C GLU A 187 -22.15 13.67 40.62
N PRO A 188 -23.04 14.21 41.46
CA PRO A 188 -23.11 15.65 41.70
C PRO A 188 -21.93 16.11 42.59
N THR A 189 -21.01 16.87 42.01
CA THR A 189 -20.08 17.73 42.75
C THR A 189 -20.76 19.06 43.14
N PRO A 190 -20.46 19.64 44.32
CA PRO A 190 -21.15 20.83 44.82
C PRO A 190 -20.78 22.11 44.06
N ALA A 191 -21.69 23.10 44.09
CA ALA A 191 -21.63 24.37 43.34
C ALA A 191 -20.44 25.29 43.72
N PRO A 192 -19.97 26.15 42.79
CA PRO A 192 -18.59 26.63 42.80
C PRO A 192 -18.41 27.96 43.55
N THR A 193 -17.39 28.00 44.39
CA THR A 193 -16.59 29.21 44.62
C THR A 193 -15.98 29.68 43.28
N PRO A 194 -15.74 30.99 43.07
CA PRO A 194 -15.08 31.45 41.85
C PRO A 194 -13.74 30.70 41.72
N CYS A 195 -13.64 29.90 40.67
CA CYS A 195 -12.55 28.98 40.48
C CYS A 195 -11.33 29.79 40.04
N THR A 196 -10.32 29.86 40.90
CA THR A 196 -9.02 30.46 40.56
C THR A 196 -8.21 29.42 39.79
N GLU A 197 -7.87 29.71 38.54
CA GLU A 197 -7.07 28.81 37.70
C GLU A 197 -5.73 28.49 38.36
N SER A 198 -5.38 27.20 38.46
CA SER A 198 -4.12 26.73 39.00
C SER A 198 -3.40 25.87 37.96
N TRP A 199 -2.68 26.55 37.06
CA TRP A 199 -2.05 25.90 35.92
C TRP A 199 -0.83 25.07 36.33
N SER A 200 -0.91 23.77 36.03
CA SER A 200 0.24 22.86 36.03
C SER A 200 0.64 22.59 34.59
N CYS A 201 1.86 23.01 34.23
CA CYS A 201 2.39 22.81 32.89
C CYS A 201 3.38 21.65 32.87
N GLY A 202 3.27 20.78 31.87
CA GLY A 202 4.31 19.82 31.54
C GLY A 202 5.58 20.53 31.07
N GLY A 203 6.67 19.75 30.96
CA GLY A 203 7.90 20.23 30.33
C GLY A 203 7.66 20.69 28.89
N TRP A 204 8.53 21.59 28.40
CA TRP A 204 8.55 21.97 27.00
C TRP A 204 8.90 20.78 26.11
N SER A 205 8.26 20.68 24.95
CA SER A 205 8.54 19.68 23.92
C SER A 205 9.95 19.83 23.38
N SER A 206 10.40 18.85 22.59
CA SER A 206 11.59 19.01 21.77
C SER A 206 11.49 20.25 20.87
N CYS A 207 12.61 20.93 20.67
CA CYS A 207 12.70 22.11 19.81
C CYS A 207 12.59 21.69 18.34
N ILE A 208 11.49 22.03 17.66
CA ILE A 208 11.25 21.72 16.25
C ILE A 208 10.99 23.05 15.53
N ASN A 209 11.71 23.34 14.44
CA ASN A 209 11.58 24.59 13.68
C ASN A 209 11.66 25.87 14.55
N SER A 210 12.59 25.88 15.51
CA SER A 210 12.79 26.98 16.47
C SER A 210 11.61 27.28 17.41
N ALA A 211 10.68 26.33 17.58
CA ALA A 211 9.56 26.43 18.51
C ALA A 211 9.47 25.19 19.42
N GLN A 212 9.12 25.42 20.69
CA GLN A 212 8.70 24.39 21.63
C GLN A 212 7.26 24.65 22.06
N THR A 213 6.52 23.57 22.25
CA THR A 213 5.17 23.62 22.77
C THR A 213 5.12 22.93 24.12
N ARG A 214 4.19 23.30 24.98
CA ARG A 214 3.91 22.55 26.21
C ARG A 214 2.42 22.49 26.43
N THR A 215 1.99 21.47 27.15
CA THR A 215 0.61 21.36 27.60
C THR A 215 0.52 21.87 29.02
N CYS A 216 -0.37 22.82 29.24
CA CYS A 216 -0.78 23.25 30.57
C CYS A 216 -2.19 22.77 30.82
N ALA A 217 -2.39 22.06 31.93
CA ALA A 217 -3.70 21.72 32.43
C ALA A 217 -4.00 22.63 33.63
N ASP A 218 -5.20 23.18 33.66
CA ASP A 218 -5.68 23.83 34.86
C ASP A 218 -6.07 22.73 35.85
N ALA A 219 -5.32 22.59 36.95
CA ALA A 219 -5.58 21.57 37.94
C ALA A 219 -6.98 21.71 38.57
N ASN A 220 -7.57 22.92 38.50
CA ASN A 220 -8.89 23.22 39.03
C ASN A 220 -10.00 23.16 37.96
N ASN A 221 -9.67 22.88 36.68
CA ASN A 221 -10.61 22.79 35.56
C ASN A 221 -11.64 23.93 35.50
N CYS A 222 -11.21 25.17 35.76
CA CYS A 222 -12.08 26.34 35.91
C CYS A 222 -12.78 26.77 34.61
N GLY A 223 -12.34 26.27 33.44
CA GLY A 223 -12.94 26.56 32.13
C GLY A 223 -12.62 27.95 31.56
N THR A 224 -11.93 28.79 32.32
CA THR A 224 -11.43 30.11 31.90
C THR A 224 -9.94 30.03 31.49
N THR A 225 -9.44 31.03 30.77
CA THR A 225 -8.02 31.10 30.33
C THR A 225 -7.32 32.39 30.76
N ASN A 226 -7.82 33.04 31.82
CA ASN A 226 -7.43 34.38 32.24
C ASN A 226 -5.99 34.45 32.76
N SER A 227 -5.46 33.36 33.32
CA SER A 227 -4.09 33.26 33.86
C SER A 227 -3.27 32.16 33.17
N LYS A 228 -3.67 31.72 31.97
CA LYS A 228 -3.05 30.60 31.26
C LYS A 228 -1.60 30.91 30.86
N PRO A 229 -0.62 30.11 31.33
CA PRO A 229 0.77 30.28 30.91
C PRO A 229 0.93 30.06 29.39
N PRO A 230 1.92 30.70 28.75
CA PRO A 230 2.17 30.54 27.32
C PRO A 230 2.44 29.07 26.99
N LEU A 231 1.79 28.60 25.92
CA LEU A 231 1.92 27.23 25.43
C LEU A 231 3.01 27.07 24.37
N ASN A 232 3.55 28.18 23.87
CA ASN A 232 4.58 28.21 22.84
C ASN A 232 5.74 29.12 23.28
N GLN A 233 6.97 28.70 23.02
CA GLN A 233 8.15 29.55 23.18
C GLN A 233 9.16 29.31 22.05
N SER A 234 9.97 30.33 21.76
CA SER A 234 11.11 30.22 20.86
C SER A 234 12.22 29.40 21.49
N CYS A 235 12.90 28.59 20.70
CA CYS A 235 14.05 27.80 21.12
C CYS A 235 15.13 27.80 20.05
N THR A 236 16.38 27.57 20.46
CA THR A 236 17.48 27.27 19.55
C THR A 236 17.62 25.75 19.44
N PRO A 237 17.41 25.14 18.26
CA PRO A 237 17.53 23.69 18.12
C PRO A 237 18.97 23.27 18.46
N THR A 238 19.08 22.30 19.37
CA THR A 238 20.35 21.60 19.61
C THR A 238 20.73 20.90 18.29
N PRO A 239 21.98 20.97 17.82
CA PRO A 239 22.38 20.30 16.59
C PRO A 239 22.09 18.80 16.74
N VAL A 240 21.14 18.30 15.94
CA VAL A 240 20.87 16.87 15.83
C VAL A 240 22.14 16.26 15.25
N SER A 241 22.86 15.47 16.05
CA SER A 241 23.85 14.57 15.50
C SER A 241 23.08 13.51 14.72
N THR A 242 22.97 13.67 13.40
CA THR A 242 22.58 12.58 12.53
C THR A 242 23.54 11.41 12.77
N PRO A 243 23.06 10.16 12.88
CA PRO A 243 23.94 9.02 12.97
C PRO A 243 24.88 9.03 11.76
N LYS A 244 26.17 9.25 12.02
CA LYS A 244 27.18 9.27 10.97
C LYS A 244 27.57 7.83 10.68
N GLY A 245 27.20 7.33 9.51
CA GLY A 245 27.47 5.94 9.11
C GLY A 245 27.24 5.69 7.63
N THR A 246 27.60 4.50 7.18
CA THR A 246 27.28 3.94 5.85
C THR A 246 25.91 3.29 5.90
N ASP A 247 25.14 3.36 4.82
CA ASP A 247 23.84 2.69 4.70
C ASP A 247 23.63 2.38 3.22
N LEU A 248 23.72 1.11 2.86
CA LEU A 248 23.59 0.55 1.53
C LEU A 248 22.17 0.04 1.39
N GLU A 249 21.54 0.40 0.29
CA GLU A 249 20.16 0.00 0.02
C GLU A 249 20.08 -0.52 -1.41
N ILE A 250 19.33 -1.60 -1.58
CA ILE A 250 18.90 -2.03 -2.91
C ILE A 250 17.55 -1.40 -3.27
N SER A 251 17.59 -0.37 -4.11
CA SER A 251 16.46 0.49 -4.46
C SER A 251 15.47 -0.14 -5.45
N ASN A 252 15.95 -1.00 -6.35
CA ASN A 252 15.12 -1.65 -7.37
C ASN A 252 15.80 -2.89 -7.96
N LEU A 253 14.99 -3.73 -8.59
CA LEU A 253 15.43 -4.88 -9.38
C LEU A 253 14.62 -4.88 -10.68
N TYR A 254 15.26 -4.51 -11.78
CA TYR A 254 14.65 -4.51 -13.10
C TYR A 254 15.12 -5.72 -13.90
N PRO A 255 14.23 -6.58 -14.41
CA PRO A 255 14.58 -7.42 -15.54
C PRO A 255 14.51 -6.59 -16.83
N ALA A 256 15.57 -6.63 -17.61
CA ALA A 256 15.63 -5.98 -18.91
C ALA A 256 14.93 -6.80 -20.02
N HIS A 257 14.58 -8.07 -19.78
CA HIS A 257 13.97 -9.05 -20.72
C HIS A 257 13.37 -10.20 -19.85
N ASN A 258 12.23 -10.81 -20.24
CA ASN A 258 11.62 -11.96 -19.54
C ASN A 258 11.34 -13.14 -20.49
N TYR A 259 12.34 -13.51 -21.31
CA TYR A 259 12.17 -14.51 -22.37
C TYR A 259 12.98 -15.77 -22.11
N ALA A 260 12.32 -16.92 -22.28
CA ALA A 260 12.99 -18.21 -22.33
C ALA A 260 13.83 -18.32 -23.61
N GLY A 261 15.00 -18.94 -23.50
CA GLY A 261 15.94 -19.15 -24.60
C GLY A 261 16.79 -17.93 -24.97
N GLN A 262 16.57 -16.77 -24.34
CA GLN A 262 17.34 -15.55 -24.55
C GLN A 262 18.17 -15.17 -23.30
N SER A 263 19.24 -14.40 -23.49
CA SER A 263 20.02 -13.83 -22.39
C SER A 263 19.25 -12.67 -21.77
N ASN A 264 18.77 -12.84 -20.54
CA ASN A 264 18.05 -11.81 -19.78
C ASN A 264 19.04 -11.07 -18.89
N ASN A 265 18.99 -9.74 -18.88
CA ASN A 265 19.86 -8.91 -18.05
C ASN A 265 19.09 -8.42 -16.81
N PHE A 266 19.56 -8.78 -15.61
CA PHE A 266 18.96 -8.39 -14.34
C PHE A 266 19.76 -7.29 -13.72
N ILE A 267 19.16 -6.11 -13.55
CA ILE A 267 19.83 -4.93 -13.01
C ILE A 267 19.30 -4.65 -11.60
N ALA A 268 20.17 -4.74 -10.60
CA ALA A 268 19.91 -4.25 -9.26
C ALA A 268 20.38 -2.80 -9.13
N GLY A 269 19.48 -1.88 -8.76
CA GLY A 269 19.85 -0.51 -8.43
C GLY A 269 20.22 -0.40 -6.97
N ILE A 270 21.40 0.14 -6.70
CA ILE A 270 22.00 0.26 -5.37
C ILE A 270 22.15 1.72 -5.04
N MET A 271 21.99 2.09 -3.78
CA MET A 271 22.20 3.45 -3.31
C MET A 271 22.86 3.48 -1.92
N ASN A 272 23.79 4.42 -1.70
CA ASN A 272 24.28 4.76 -0.37
C ASN A 272 23.37 5.84 0.25
N ARG A 273 22.51 5.47 1.19
CA ARG A 273 21.68 6.36 2.01
C ARG A 273 22.41 6.94 3.21
N GLY A 274 23.60 6.43 3.50
CA GLY A 274 24.42 6.85 4.62
C GLY A 274 25.07 8.21 4.39
N SER A 275 25.70 8.72 5.44
CA SER A 275 26.44 9.98 5.41
C SER A 275 27.96 9.80 5.24
N THR A 276 28.43 8.58 5.02
CA THR A 276 29.85 8.25 4.82
C THR A 276 30.06 7.41 3.58
N VAL A 277 31.29 7.44 3.05
CA VAL A 277 31.66 6.73 1.82
C VAL A 277 31.71 5.23 2.08
N ILE A 278 31.05 4.45 1.22
CA ILE A 278 31.16 2.99 1.21
C ILE A 278 32.36 2.60 0.34
N PRO A 279 33.35 1.86 0.88
CA PRO A 279 34.53 1.45 0.12
C PRO A 279 34.16 0.54 -1.06
N LYS A 280 34.93 0.62 -2.14
CA LYS A 280 34.82 -0.31 -3.28
C LYS A 280 35.00 -1.76 -2.84
N GLY A 281 34.47 -2.68 -3.64
CA GLY A 281 34.64 -4.12 -3.46
C GLY A 281 33.54 -4.81 -2.66
N PHE A 282 32.50 -4.08 -2.21
CA PHE A 282 31.27 -4.72 -1.74
C PHE A 282 30.64 -5.53 -2.88
N VAL A 283 29.97 -6.62 -2.52
CA VAL A 283 29.53 -7.64 -3.47
C VAL A 283 28.01 -7.67 -3.54
N ILE A 284 27.48 -7.82 -4.75
CA ILE A 284 26.06 -7.99 -5.03
C ILE A 284 25.87 -9.41 -5.55
N LYS A 285 25.02 -10.19 -4.89
CA LYS A 285 24.74 -11.58 -5.25
C LYS A 285 23.34 -11.71 -5.83
N PHE A 286 23.24 -12.49 -6.89
CA PHE A 286 21.98 -12.75 -7.58
C PHE A 286 21.59 -14.22 -7.46
N TYR A 287 20.28 -14.45 -7.29
CA TYR A 287 19.70 -15.78 -7.13
C TYR A 287 18.43 -15.93 -7.99
N ILE A 288 18.22 -17.14 -8.52
CA ILE A 288 17.00 -17.56 -9.20
C ILE A 288 16.42 -18.76 -8.44
N ASN A 289 15.19 -18.66 -7.93
CA ASN A 289 14.56 -19.67 -7.08
C ASN A 289 15.50 -20.14 -5.95
N ASN A 290 16.15 -19.18 -5.29
CA ASN A 290 17.21 -19.39 -4.29
C ASN A 290 18.50 -20.07 -4.75
N ALA A 291 18.65 -20.44 -6.03
CA ALA A 291 19.91 -20.91 -6.58
C ALA A 291 20.81 -19.72 -6.95
N TYR A 292 22.05 -19.72 -6.47
CA TYR A 292 23.04 -18.68 -6.79
C TYR A 292 23.41 -18.71 -8.26
N ILE A 293 23.34 -17.56 -8.94
CA ILE A 293 23.67 -17.44 -10.37
C ILE A 293 24.91 -16.61 -10.66
N GLY A 294 25.38 -15.82 -9.69
CA GLY A 294 26.59 -15.04 -9.81
C GLY A 294 26.62 -13.83 -8.91
N GLU A 295 27.77 -13.14 -8.93
CA GLU A 295 28.00 -11.96 -8.13
C GLU A 295 28.76 -10.89 -8.91
N TYR A 296 28.66 -9.65 -8.43
CA TYR A 296 29.36 -8.50 -8.98
C TYR A 296 30.02 -7.72 -7.85
N ALA A 297 31.33 -7.46 -7.96
CA ALA A 297 32.06 -6.62 -7.01
C ALA A 297 32.08 -5.17 -7.51
N HIS A 298 31.60 -4.23 -6.68
CA HIS A 298 31.51 -2.84 -7.08
C HIS A 298 32.91 -2.20 -7.24
N PRO A 299 33.25 -1.61 -8.40
CA PRO A 299 34.63 -1.27 -8.73
C PRO A 299 35.14 0.05 -8.12
N VAL A 300 34.24 0.91 -7.64
CA VAL A 300 34.55 2.26 -7.15
C VAL A 300 33.95 2.52 -5.77
N ASP A 301 34.45 3.52 -5.06
CA ASP A 301 33.86 3.90 -3.77
C ASP A 301 32.50 4.56 -4.03
N LEU A 302 31.50 4.23 -3.20
CA LEU A 302 30.15 4.75 -3.33
C LEU A 302 29.93 5.89 -2.32
N LEU A 303 29.91 7.11 -2.82
CA LEU A 303 29.73 8.32 -2.02
C LEU A 303 28.32 8.41 -1.41
N PRO A 304 28.13 9.14 -0.30
CA PRO A 304 26.81 9.44 0.26
C PRO A 304 25.84 9.99 -0.78
N GLY A 305 24.65 9.40 -0.89
CA GLY A 305 23.62 9.77 -1.86
C GLY A 305 23.85 9.23 -3.27
N TRP A 306 24.96 8.54 -3.54
CA TRP A 306 25.25 7.98 -4.87
C TRP A 306 24.71 6.56 -5.00
N GLY A 307 24.36 6.22 -6.24
CA GLY A 307 23.86 4.91 -6.58
C GLY A 307 24.14 4.51 -8.03
N GLY A 308 23.94 3.24 -8.35
CA GLY A 308 24.19 2.69 -9.68
C GLY A 308 23.39 1.42 -9.93
N GLY A 309 23.13 1.13 -11.21
CA GLY A 309 22.53 -0.13 -11.64
C GLY A 309 23.61 -1.15 -11.98
N PHE A 310 23.53 -2.35 -11.42
CA PHE A 310 24.50 -3.41 -11.63
C PHE A 310 23.81 -4.67 -12.13
N GLY A 311 24.31 -5.17 -13.25
CA GLY A 311 23.64 -6.18 -14.05
C GLY A 311 24.35 -7.53 -14.08
N ILE A 312 23.60 -8.63 -14.07
CA ILE A 312 24.08 -9.94 -14.50
C ILE A 312 23.21 -10.50 -15.64
N ASN A 313 23.81 -11.24 -16.56
CA ASN A 313 23.09 -11.95 -17.61
C ASN A 313 22.75 -13.38 -17.16
N TYR A 314 21.51 -13.82 -17.38
CA TYR A 314 21.10 -15.20 -17.17
C TYR A 314 20.05 -15.64 -18.21
N THR A 315 20.17 -16.89 -18.67
CA THR A 315 19.31 -17.47 -19.71
C THR A 315 18.36 -18.49 -19.08
N PHE A 316 17.06 -18.21 -19.08
CA PHE A 316 16.06 -19.21 -18.70
C PHE A 316 15.87 -20.22 -19.82
N ILE A 317 15.89 -21.51 -19.50
CA ILE A 317 15.65 -22.56 -20.51
C ILE A 317 14.15 -22.72 -20.77
N ASN A 318 13.32 -22.65 -19.72
CA ASN A 318 11.89 -22.89 -19.79
C ASN A 318 11.10 -21.63 -19.42
N PRO A 319 9.90 -21.43 -20.00
CA PRO A 319 8.97 -20.42 -19.51
C PRO A 319 8.40 -20.84 -18.15
N GLY A 320 7.94 -19.86 -17.37
CA GLY A 320 7.37 -20.07 -16.05
C GLY A 320 7.62 -18.89 -15.11
N ILE A 321 7.08 -18.99 -13.89
CA ILE A 321 7.29 -17.98 -12.86
C ILE A 321 8.57 -18.32 -12.08
N TYR A 322 9.49 -17.36 -12.02
CA TYR A 322 10.75 -17.46 -11.30
C TYR A 322 10.84 -16.38 -10.22
N GLU A 323 11.41 -16.72 -9.08
CA GLU A 323 11.78 -15.77 -8.03
C GLU A 323 13.20 -15.30 -8.26
N VAL A 324 13.39 -14.00 -8.50
CA VAL A 324 14.70 -13.37 -8.64
C VAL A 324 14.98 -12.59 -7.38
N LYS A 325 16.14 -12.85 -6.78
CA LYS A 325 16.58 -12.18 -5.55
C LYS A 325 17.95 -11.57 -5.77
N ALA A 326 18.11 -10.32 -5.37
CA ALA A 326 19.40 -9.65 -5.31
C ALA A 326 19.67 -9.25 -3.86
N VAL A 327 20.90 -9.52 -3.41
CA VAL A 327 21.37 -9.21 -2.06
C VAL A 327 22.66 -8.40 -2.20
N VAL A 328 22.64 -7.17 -1.72
CA VAL A 328 23.85 -6.36 -1.59
C VAL A 328 24.45 -6.60 -0.20
N ASP A 329 25.77 -6.60 -0.12
CA ASP A 329 26.53 -6.91 1.09
C ASP A 329 26.11 -8.19 1.84
N GLY A 330 25.70 -9.24 1.11
CA GLY A 330 25.30 -10.51 1.73
C GLY A 330 26.42 -11.26 2.49
N ASN A 331 27.64 -10.71 2.55
CA ASN A 331 28.75 -11.20 3.37
C ASN A 331 28.94 -10.35 4.65
N ASN A 332 28.12 -9.31 4.85
CA ASN A 332 28.20 -8.35 5.94
C ASN A 332 29.57 -7.67 6.04
N ALA A 333 30.17 -7.34 4.87
CA ALA A 333 31.51 -6.78 4.76
C ALA A 333 31.54 -5.27 5.02
N VAL A 334 30.41 -4.58 4.86
CA VAL A 334 30.19 -3.18 5.20
C VAL A 334 29.38 -3.14 6.49
N ALA A 335 29.78 -2.30 7.46
CA ALA A 335 28.98 -2.10 8.66
C ALA A 335 27.94 -1.01 8.40
N GLU A 336 26.65 -1.32 8.56
CA GLU A 336 25.59 -0.43 8.09
C GLU A 336 24.75 0.17 9.23
N LEU A 337 24.10 1.29 8.96
CA LEU A 337 23.10 1.86 9.89
C LEU A 337 21.82 1.02 9.91
N SER A 338 21.51 0.36 8.80
CA SER A 338 20.40 -0.56 8.63
C SER A 338 20.93 -1.79 7.87
N GLU A 339 20.71 -2.98 8.43
CA GLU A 339 21.09 -4.25 7.78
C GLU A 339 19.89 -4.90 7.06
N ASP A 340 18.69 -4.32 7.22
CA ASP A 340 17.42 -4.90 6.80
C ASP A 340 17.00 -4.49 5.36
N ASN A 341 17.68 -3.51 4.77
CA ASN A 341 17.39 -2.92 3.46
C ASN A 341 18.34 -3.41 2.34
N ASN A 342 19.05 -4.51 2.60
CA ASN A 342 20.06 -5.10 1.72
C ASN A 342 19.54 -6.15 0.75
N THR A 343 18.25 -6.50 0.80
CA THR A 343 17.66 -7.58 -0.02
C THR A 343 16.41 -7.12 -0.75
N ILE A 344 16.31 -7.45 -2.03
CA ILE A 344 15.09 -7.32 -2.82
C ILE A 344 14.74 -8.64 -3.49
N ILE A 345 13.44 -8.95 -3.56
CA ILE A 345 12.90 -10.15 -4.19
C ILE A 345 11.81 -9.72 -5.17
N ALA A 346 11.87 -10.23 -6.40
CA ALA A 346 10.88 -10.02 -7.44
C ALA A 346 10.41 -11.37 -8.03
N LYS A 347 9.12 -11.48 -8.36
CA LYS A 347 8.59 -12.62 -9.10
C LYS A 347 8.44 -12.23 -10.57
N LEU A 348 9.05 -13.01 -11.45
CA LEU A 348 9.08 -12.76 -12.88
C LEU A 348 8.38 -13.88 -13.63
N ASN A 349 7.51 -13.50 -14.57
CA ASN A 349 6.88 -14.44 -15.48
C ASN A 349 7.69 -14.51 -16.78
N ILE A 350 8.39 -15.61 -16.98
CA ILE A 350 9.20 -15.86 -18.18
C ILE A 350 8.31 -16.51 -19.24
N ILE A 351 8.25 -15.91 -20.43
CA ILE A 351 7.42 -16.40 -21.52
C ILE A 351 8.27 -16.86 -22.71
N THR A 352 7.65 -17.63 -23.60
CA THR A 352 8.24 -17.93 -24.91
C THR A 352 8.00 -16.73 -25.83
N PRO A 353 9.05 -16.10 -26.39
CA PRO A 353 8.88 -14.93 -27.24
C PRO A 353 8.13 -15.27 -28.52
N SER A 354 7.30 -14.35 -28.99
CA SER A 354 6.65 -14.47 -30.30
C SER A 354 7.66 -14.22 -31.42
N SER A 355 7.62 -15.03 -32.47
CA SER A 355 8.56 -14.86 -33.60
C SER A 355 8.28 -13.63 -34.46
N SER A 356 7.18 -12.92 -34.23
CA SER A 356 6.71 -11.85 -35.12
C SER A 356 6.47 -10.49 -34.45
N LEU A 357 6.44 -10.41 -33.13
CA LEU A 357 6.14 -9.18 -32.40
C LEU A 357 7.43 -8.55 -31.85
N PRO A 358 7.60 -7.21 -31.99
CA PRO A 358 8.64 -6.50 -31.28
C PRO A 358 8.31 -6.37 -29.78
N ASP A 359 9.29 -5.94 -29.01
CA ASP A 359 9.11 -5.52 -27.61
C ASP A 359 10.16 -4.44 -27.32
N LEU A 360 9.74 -3.20 -27.10
CA LEU A 360 10.57 -2.04 -26.89
C LEU A 360 10.74 -1.80 -25.40
N GLN A 361 11.97 -1.95 -24.93
CA GLN A 361 12.26 -1.74 -23.52
C GLN A 361 13.26 -0.61 -23.32
N VAL A 362 13.01 0.25 -22.34
CA VAL A 362 14.02 1.18 -21.84
C VAL A 362 15.04 0.38 -21.02
N THR A 363 16.26 0.21 -21.55
CA THR A 363 17.32 -0.58 -20.93
C THR A 363 18.31 0.25 -20.12
N GLY A 364 18.24 1.58 -20.20
CA GLY A 364 19.09 2.45 -19.41
C GLY A 364 18.71 3.91 -19.50
N LEU A 365 19.02 4.64 -18.45
CA LEU A 365 18.84 6.09 -18.39
C LEU A 365 20.11 6.69 -17.80
N SER A 366 20.88 7.40 -18.62
CA SER A 366 22.19 7.95 -18.23
C SER A 366 22.27 9.45 -18.46
N MET A 367 23.23 10.08 -17.78
CA MET A 367 23.55 11.49 -17.94
C MET A 367 25.06 11.63 -17.95
N MET A 368 25.58 12.48 -18.83
CA MET A 368 27.01 12.83 -18.85
C MET A 368 27.20 14.24 -18.32
N HIS A 369 27.89 14.33 -17.18
CA HIS A 369 28.14 15.54 -16.39
C HIS A 369 26.86 16.15 -15.80
N ILE A 370 26.83 16.27 -14.48
CA ILE A 370 25.64 16.64 -13.71
C ILE A 370 25.95 17.96 -12.99
N TYR A 371 25.33 19.05 -13.45
CA TYR A 371 25.54 20.38 -12.87
C TYR A 371 24.21 21.09 -12.66
N ALA A 372 24.03 21.67 -11.47
CA ALA A 372 22.93 22.60 -11.21
C ALA A 372 23.02 23.86 -12.09
N ASN A 373 21.87 24.35 -12.53
CA ASN A 373 21.73 25.59 -13.32
C ASN A 373 22.50 25.59 -14.65
N GLN A 374 22.86 24.40 -15.17
CA GLN A 374 23.47 24.21 -16.48
C GLN A 374 22.64 23.21 -17.30
N PRO A 375 22.68 23.27 -18.65
CA PRO A 375 22.00 22.28 -19.48
C PRO A 375 22.72 20.93 -19.42
N ASN A 376 22.04 19.92 -18.86
CA ASN A 376 22.48 18.54 -18.79
C ASN A 376 21.87 17.74 -19.95
N THR A 377 22.56 16.70 -20.43
CA THR A 377 22.02 15.81 -21.47
C THR A 377 21.63 14.47 -20.85
N ILE A 378 20.35 14.14 -20.93
CA ILE A 378 19.74 12.90 -20.46
C ILE A 378 19.63 11.96 -21.66
N ILE A 379 20.21 10.76 -21.56
CA ILE A 379 20.23 9.76 -22.62
C ILE A 379 19.44 8.53 -22.15
N ALA A 380 18.29 8.30 -22.77
CA ALA A 380 17.54 7.07 -22.64
C ALA A 380 18.04 6.05 -23.68
N SER A 381 18.40 4.85 -23.24
CA SER A 381 18.73 3.72 -24.09
C SER A 381 17.52 2.81 -24.20
N ILE A 382 17.02 2.62 -25.42
CA ILE A 382 15.86 1.78 -25.73
C ILE A 382 16.35 0.63 -26.60
N LYS A 383 15.90 -0.58 -26.32
CA LYS A 383 16.25 -1.79 -27.08
C LYS A 383 15.00 -2.49 -27.54
N ASN A 384 14.98 -2.97 -28.78
CA ASN A 384 13.99 -3.96 -29.19
C ASN A 384 14.44 -5.35 -28.71
N VAL A 385 13.76 -5.88 -27.72
CA VAL A 385 14.03 -7.13 -27.01
C VAL A 385 13.21 -8.32 -27.55
N GLY A 386 12.18 -8.03 -28.36
CA GLY A 386 11.38 -9.03 -29.07
C GLY A 386 12.07 -9.57 -30.33
N LEU A 387 11.40 -10.50 -31.02
CA LEU A 387 11.90 -11.09 -32.26
C LEU A 387 11.32 -10.44 -33.52
N GLY A 388 10.25 -9.64 -33.39
CA GLY A 388 9.71 -8.81 -34.46
C GLY A 388 10.47 -7.48 -34.60
N THR A 389 10.38 -6.87 -35.78
CA THR A 389 10.95 -5.53 -36.03
C THR A 389 9.96 -4.46 -35.58
N ALA A 390 10.40 -3.55 -34.71
CA ALA A 390 9.57 -2.42 -34.28
C ALA A 390 9.52 -1.34 -35.38
N GLY A 391 8.35 -0.72 -35.53
CA GLY A 391 8.16 0.44 -36.40
C GLY A 391 8.70 1.72 -35.75
N SER A 392 8.13 2.85 -36.15
CA SER A 392 8.43 4.14 -35.54
C SER A 392 7.69 4.28 -34.21
N PHE A 393 8.35 4.79 -33.18
CA PHE A 393 7.81 4.92 -31.83
C PHE A 393 8.23 6.25 -31.19
N THR A 394 7.51 6.67 -30.16
CA THR A 394 7.75 7.92 -29.44
C THR A 394 8.07 7.66 -27.98
N ALA A 395 9.20 8.19 -27.49
CA ALA A 395 9.54 8.13 -26.07
C ALA A 395 9.36 9.48 -25.38
N LYS A 396 8.77 9.48 -24.19
CA LYS A 396 8.54 10.66 -23.33
C LYS A 396 9.44 10.63 -22.12
N LEU A 397 9.97 11.80 -21.75
CA LEU A 397 10.78 12.01 -20.55
C LEU A 397 10.05 12.92 -19.56
N TYR A 398 10.11 12.53 -18.29
CA TYR A 398 9.61 13.27 -17.14
C TYR A 398 10.74 13.42 -16.10
N VAL A 399 10.76 14.56 -15.42
CA VAL A 399 11.66 14.86 -14.30
C VAL A 399 10.82 15.37 -13.13
N ASP A 400 10.92 14.72 -11.97
CA ASP A 400 10.13 15.00 -10.75
C ASP A 400 8.62 15.05 -11.01
N GLY A 401 8.13 14.15 -11.87
CA GLY A 401 6.75 14.11 -12.34
C GLY A 401 6.37 15.18 -13.37
N GLY A 402 7.23 16.18 -13.62
CA GLY A 402 7.04 17.20 -14.65
C GLY A 402 7.42 16.69 -16.05
N TYR A 403 6.58 16.98 -17.05
CA TYR A 403 6.89 16.65 -18.45
C TYR A 403 8.04 17.50 -18.98
N VAL A 404 9.07 16.86 -19.55
CA VAL A 404 10.25 17.53 -20.10
C VAL A 404 10.19 17.60 -21.62
N GLY A 405 9.87 16.50 -22.27
CA GLY A 405 9.86 16.42 -23.71
C GLY A 405 9.65 15.01 -24.23
N GLU A 406 9.56 14.92 -25.55
CA GLU A 406 9.43 13.67 -26.27
C GLU A 406 10.29 13.70 -27.52
N GLU A 407 10.71 12.53 -27.97
CA GLU A 407 11.40 12.35 -29.23
C GLU A 407 10.73 11.19 -29.97
N THR A 408 10.54 11.33 -31.28
CA THR A 408 10.00 10.27 -32.12
C THR A 408 11.13 9.66 -32.93
N ARG A 409 11.29 8.34 -32.84
CA ARG A 409 12.28 7.61 -33.61
C ARG A 409 11.67 7.18 -34.95
N PRO A 410 12.05 7.79 -36.09
CA PRO A 410 11.53 7.36 -37.38
C PRO A 410 12.21 6.07 -37.85
N GLY A 411 11.51 5.32 -38.69
CA GLY A 411 12.02 4.11 -39.34
C GLY A 411 11.69 2.83 -38.56
N THR A 412 12.63 1.89 -38.57
CA THR A 412 12.47 0.57 -37.94
C THR A 412 13.61 0.27 -36.98
N THR A 413 13.33 -0.50 -35.93
CA THR A 413 14.32 -0.99 -34.97
C THR A 413 14.31 -2.51 -34.99
N SER A 414 15.36 -3.10 -35.56
CA SER A 414 15.50 -4.55 -35.68
C SER A 414 15.62 -5.26 -34.32
N PRO A 415 15.24 -6.55 -34.23
CA PRO A 415 15.45 -7.36 -33.04
C PRO A 415 16.88 -7.25 -32.47
N GLY A 416 16.99 -7.09 -31.16
CA GLY A 416 18.24 -6.98 -30.43
C GLY A 416 18.96 -5.63 -30.57
N SER A 417 18.48 -4.72 -31.42
CA SER A 417 19.12 -3.42 -31.65
C SER A 417 18.75 -2.41 -30.56
N SER A 418 19.72 -1.57 -30.18
CA SER A 418 19.52 -0.45 -29.25
C SER A 418 19.59 0.89 -29.97
N VAL A 419 18.77 1.84 -29.53
CA VAL A 419 18.79 3.24 -29.92
C VAL A 419 18.91 4.12 -28.68
N GLY A 420 19.62 5.23 -28.81
CA GLY A 420 19.71 6.26 -27.79
C GLY A 420 18.85 7.47 -28.15
N MET A 421 18.15 8.03 -27.18
CA MET A 421 17.34 9.24 -27.31
C MET A 421 17.83 10.26 -26.29
N ALA A 422 18.14 11.46 -26.75
CA ALA A 422 18.89 12.44 -25.98
C ALA A 422 18.09 13.73 -25.79
N THR A 423 17.82 14.10 -24.54
CA THR A 423 17.05 15.30 -24.19
C THR A 423 17.87 16.21 -23.28
N LYS A 424 17.87 17.52 -23.59
CA LYS A 424 18.51 18.52 -22.73
C LYS A 424 17.58 18.95 -21.61
N TYR A 425 18.08 19.02 -20.38
CA TYR A 425 17.33 19.49 -19.22
C TYR A 425 18.23 20.27 -18.25
N THR A 426 17.71 21.37 -17.71
CA THR A 426 18.40 22.20 -16.72
C THR A 426 17.71 22.06 -15.38
N PHE A 427 18.40 21.44 -14.43
CA PHE A 427 17.92 21.35 -13.05
C PHE A 427 18.19 22.66 -12.30
N THR A 428 17.23 23.08 -11.49
CA THR A 428 17.31 24.34 -10.71
C THR A 428 17.69 24.13 -9.25
N THR A 429 17.59 22.89 -8.76
CA THR A 429 17.90 22.52 -7.39
C THR A 429 18.97 21.44 -7.36
N VAL A 430 19.71 21.38 -6.25
CA VAL A 430 20.66 20.31 -5.96
C VAL A 430 19.97 19.23 -5.14
N GLY A 431 20.42 17.99 -5.24
CA GLY A 431 19.84 16.85 -4.53
C GLY A 431 19.12 15.85 -5.43
N PRO A 432 18.23 15.01 -4.86
CA PRO A 432 17.57 13.93 -5.60
C PRO A 432 16.58 14.47 -6.63
N HIS A 433 16.64 13.91 -7.83
CA HIS A 433 15.66 14.11 -8.89
C HIS A 433 15.22 12.75 -9.43
N GLU A 434 13.91 12.57 -9.59
CA GLU A 434 13.34 11.40 -10.23
C GLU A 434 13.28 11.61 -11.74
N LEU A 435 13.78 10.64 -12.50
CA LEU A 435 13.67 10.61 -13.95
C LEU A 435 12.76 9.45 -14.34
N LYS A 436 11.82 9.71 -15.24
CA LYS A 436 10.93 8.67 -15.77
C LYS A 436 10.89 8.75 -17.28
N VAL A 437 11.13 7.62 -17.94
CA VAL A 437 10.99 7.48 -19.40
C VAL A 437 9.92 6.45 -19.71
N ILE A 438 9.09 6.77 -20.71
CA ILE A 438 8.06 5.89 -21.26
C ILE A 438 8.35 5.76 -22.75
N VAL A 439 8.75 4.57 -23.22
CA VAL A 439 8.84 4.25 -24.64
C VAL A 439 7.47 3.85 -25.19
N ASP A 440 7.29 4.00 -26.50
CA ASP A 440 6.02 3.83 -27.21
C ASP A 440 4.82 4.49 -26.50
N SER A 441 5.03 5.70 -26.01
CA SER A 441 4.06 6.43 -25.18
C SER A 441 2.74 6.80 -25.87
N ASN A 442 2.61 6.50 -27.16
CA ASN A 442 1.41 6.63 -27.98
C ASN A 442 0.84 5.28 -28.43
N SER A 443 1.40 4.16 -27.96
CA SER A 443 1.02 2.79 -28.32
C SER A 443 0.96 2.58 -29.84
N ALA A 444 1.96 3.10 -30.55
CA ALA A 444 2.02 3.05 -32.01
C ALA A 444 2.56 1.70 -32.52
N VAL A 445 3.32 0.99 -31.69
CA VAL A 445 3.86 -0.32 -31.99
C VAL A 445 3.06 -1.35 -31.19
N VAL A 446 2.60 -2.41 -31.84
CA VAL A 446 1.99 -3.54 -31.12
C VAL A 446 3.11 -4.42 -30.61
N GLU A 447 3.22 -4.54 -29.29
CA GLU A 447 4.35 -5.18 -28.62
C GLU A 447 3.97 -6.53 -28.00
N GLU A 448 4.97 -7.35 -27.66
CA GLU A 448 4.74 -8.55 -26.84
C GLU A 448 4.34 -8.20 -25.40
N SER A 449 4.91 -7.11 -24.87
CA SER A 449 4.69 -6.62 -23.52
C SER A 449 4.65 -5.11 -23.54
N GLU A 450 3.60 -4.54 -22.94
CA GLU A 450 3.49 -3.09 -22.68
C GLU A 450 3.98 -2.74 -21.26
N GLU A 451 4.22 -3.76 -20.42
CA GLU A 451 4.50 -3.59 -18.99
C GLU A 451 5.94 -3.11 -18.72
N ASN A 452 6.84 -3.28 -19.68
CA ASN A 452 8.27 -2.94 -19.62
C ASN A 452 8.64 -1.67 -20.40
N ASN A 453 7.63 -0.91 -20.83
CA ASN A 453 7.80 0.35 -21.57
C ASN A 453 8.23 1.52 -20.66
N VAL A 454 8.22 1.34 -19.34
CA VAL A 454 8.49 2.40 -18.36
C VAL A 454 9.75 2.10 -17.55
N MET A 455 10.64 3.09 -17.45
CA MET A 455 11.77 3.08 -16.52
C MET A 455 11.74 4.32 -15.63
N VAL A 456 11.93 4.13 -14.33
CA VAL A 456 12.08 5.20 -13.34
C VAL A 456 13.45 5.08 -12.68
N ARG A 457 14.15 6.21 -12.53
CA ARG A 457 15.48 6.26 -11.90
C ARG A 457 15.65 7.56 -11.13
N THR A 458 16.07 7.48 -9.88
CA THR A 458 16.53 8.65 -9.13
C THR A 458 17.99 8.96 -9.46
N THR A 459 18.29 10.23 -9.74
CA THR A 459 19.64 10.77 -9.90
C THR A 459 19.89 11.84 -8.84
N TYR A 460 21.14 12.12 -8.52
CA TYR A 460 21.50 13.14 -7.52
C TYR A 460 22.32 14.24 -8.18
N LEU A 461 21.84 15.46 -8.11
CA LEU A 461 22.53 16.65 -8.60
C LEU A 461 23.47 17.23 -7.54
N GLN A 462 24.65 17.67 -7.98
CA GLN A 462 25.65 18.38 -7.18
C GLN A 462 25.61 19.89 -7.41
#